data_AF-A0A1M2VTZ4-F1
#
_entry.id   AF-A0A1M2VTZ4-F1
#
_cell.length_a   1.000
_cell.length_b   1.000
_cell.length_c   1.000
_cell.angle_alpha   90.00
_cell.angle_beta   90.00
_cell.angle_gamma   90.00
#
_symmetry.space_group_name_H-M   'P 1'
#
loop_
_entity.id
_entity.type
_entity.pdbx_description
1 polymer ?
#
loop_
_entity_poly.entity_id
_entity_poly.type
_entity_poly.pdbx_seq_one_letter_code
_entity_poly.pdbx_strand_id
1 'polypeptide(L)'
;MDSNTLLYGGLALAAATLGTAYTILVLWSPDTIVPKPSEETYRTASSPSKHLPLPSVHDAGSVDLSVIIPAYNETARLPEMFSTTLAHLESTRPRSYEVLVVDDGSSDGTADLALKLSLEYPASDVRVVVLEHNVGKGGAVRHGMLHARGARLLMVDADGASRFEDLELLWKAMDGLMPKGDEAAVVVGSRAHLVKTEAVVKRSVLRNILMYGLHTILRVVGVGHIRDTQCGFKLFSRRAAQSIFPAQHLATWIFDVELLLLAKQLGFPVAEVPIEWHEVSGSKLHVFADSLQMLRDLLILRANLLLGRWTVRPPTASSRQ
;
A
#
# COMPACT_ATOMS: atom_id res chain seq x y z
N MET A 1 -41.03 -12.56 -37.56
CA MET A 1 -39.63 -13.00 -37.34
C MET A 1 -39.68 -14.44 -36.91
N ASP A 2 -38.89 -15.33 -37.52
CA ASP A 2 -38.81 -16.71 -37.05
C ASP A 2 -38.01 -16.79 -35.74
N SER A 3 -38.21 -17.87 -34.98
CA SER A 3 -37.58 -18.06 -33.66
C SER A 3 -36.05 -18.07 -33.74
N ASN A 4 -35.50 -18.51 -34.87
CA ASN A 4 -34.06 -18.58 -35.09
C ASN A 4 -33.46 -17.19 -35.29
N THR A 5 -34.12 -16.30 -36.02
CA THR A 5 -33.68 -14.91 -36.23
C THR A 5 -33.66 -14.14 -34.90
N LEU A 6 -34.68 -14.35 -34.05
CA LEU A 6 -34.71 -13.76 -32.71
C LEU A 6 -33.57 -14.30 -31.83
N LEU A 7 -33.32 -15.60 -31.87
CA LEU A 7 -32.23 -16.24 -31.12
C LEU A 7 -30.86 -15.75 -31.57
N TYR A 8 -30.57 -15.79 -32.88
CA TYR A 8 -29.28 -15.35 -33.43
C TYR A 8 -29.06 -13.85 -33.25
N GLY A 9 -30.10 -13.03 -33.42
CA GLY A 9 -30.05 -11.59 -33.13
C GLY A 9 -29.75 -11.31 -31.65
N GLY A 10 -30.38 -12.06 -30.74
CA GLY A 10 -30.12 -11.97 -29.31
C GLY A 10 -28.68 -12.38 -28.93
N LEU A 11 -28.18 -13.48 -29.49
CA LEU A 11 -26.80 -13.92 -29.28
C LEU A 11 -25.77 -12.93 -29.81
N ALA A 12 -26.00 -12.36 -31.00
CA ALA A 12 -25.11 -11.35 -31.57
C ALA A 12 -25.08 -10.07 -30.72
N LEU A 13 -26.23 -9.61 -30.24
CA LEU A 13 -26.32 -8.46 -29.34
C LEU A 13 -25.60 -8.74 -28.00
N ALA A 14 -25.78 -9.93 -27.43
CA ALA A 14 -25.10 -10.31 -26.19
C ALA A 14 -23.57 -10.36 -26.38
N ALA A 15 -23.09 -10.96 -27.48
CA ALA A 15 -21.67 -11.03 -27.81
C ALA A 15 -21.07 -9.63 -28.04
N ALA A 16 -21.74 -8.76 -28.79
CA ALA A 16 -21.33 -7.38 -28.98
C ALA A 16 -21.25 -6.62 -27.65
N THR A 17 -22.28 -6.77 -26.80
CA THR A 17 -22.32 -6.13 -25.47
C THR A 17 -21.16 -6.57 -24.59
N LEU A 18 -20.90 -7.88 -24.51
CA LEU A 18 -19.79 -8.42 -23.73
C LEU A 18 -18.42 -7.98 -24.30
N GLY A 19 -18.28 -7.96 -25.62
CA GLY A 19 -17.08 -7.48 -26.30
C GLY A 19 -16.80 -6.00 -26.04
N THR A 20 -17.82 -5.15 -26.08
CA THR A 20 -17.72 -3.73 -25.73
C THR A 20 -17.37 -3.55 -24.25
N ALA A 21 -18.04 -4.27 -23.34
CA ALA A 21 -17.74 -4.20 -21.90
C ALA A 21 -16.30 -4.64 -21.59
N TYR A 22 -15.82 -5.71 -22.24
CA TYR A 22 -14.43 -6.16 -22.12
C TYR A 22 -13.44 -5.13 -22.66
N THR A 23 -13.72 -4.54 -23.83
CA THR A 23 -12.89 -3.47 -24.40
C THR A 23 -12.83 -2.25 -23.47
N ILE A 24 -13.96 -1.83 -22.91
CA ILE A 24 -14.01 -0.74 -21.92
C ILE A 24 -13.16 -1.09 -20.71
N LEU A 25 -13.30 -2.31 -20.16
CA LEU A 25 -12.48 -2.77 -19.05
C LEU A 25 -10.98 -2.71 -19.38
N VAL A 26 -10.56 -3.14 -20.58
CA VAL A 26 -9.17 -3.07 -21.04
C VAL A 26 -8.68 -1.62 -21.07
N LEU A 27 -9.43 -0.74 -21.72
CA LEU A 27 -9.06 0.67 -21.87
C LEU A 27 -9.08 1.46 -20.56
N TRP A 28 -9.90 1.03 -19.61
CA TRP A 28 -10.01 1.69 -18.30
C TRP A 28 -9.09 1.08 -17.26
N SER A 29 -8.54 -0.11 -17.51
CA SER A 29 -7.50 -0.69 -16.65
C SER A 29 -6.29 0.24 -16.64
N PRO A 30 -5.70 0.53 -15.47
CA PRO A 30 -4.48 1.33 -15.43
C PRO A 30 -3.34 0.62 -16.15
N ASP A 31 -2.43 1.42 -16.66
CA ASP A 31 -1.15 0.94 -17.16
C ASP A 31 -0.34 0.29 -16.04
N THR A 32 0.57 -0.61 -16.42
CA THR A 32 1.48 -1.22 -15.48
C THR A 32 2.39 -0.18 -14.84
N ILE A 33 2.61 -0.29 -13.52
CA ILE A 33 3.54 0.58 -12.79
C ILE A 33 4.98 0.14 -13.12
N VAL A 34 5.59 0.82 -14.09
CA VAL A 34 6.96 0.55 -14.54
C VAL A 34 7.91 1.59 -13.93
N PRO A 35 8.85 1.19 -13.07
CA PRO A 35 9.87 2.10 -12.55
C PRO A 35 10.80 2.54 -13.68
N LYS A 36 11.30 3.76 -13.60
CA LYS A 36 12.32 4.28 -14.52
C LYS A 36 13.72 4.06 -13.94
N PRO A 37 14.77 3.92 -14.78
CA PRO A 37 16.13 3.70 -14.29
C PRO A 37 16.66 4.77 -13.31
N SER A 38 16.16 6.01 -13.42
CA SER A 38 16.44 7.11 -12.51
C SER A 38 15.87 6.89 -11.10
N GLU A 39 14.75 6.18 -11.00
CA GLU A 39 13.99 5.89 -9.78
C GLU A 39 14.58 4.70 -9.01
N GLU A 40 15.40 3.87 -9.68
CA GLU A 40 16.10 2.71 -9.08
C GLU A 40 17.32 3.11 -8.23
N THR A 41 17.35 4.35 -7.74
CA THR A 41 18.43 4.88 -6.92
C THR A 41 17.92 5.59 -5.67
N TYR A 42 18.77 5.68 -4.65
CA TYR A 42 18.49 6.44 -3.43
C TYR A 42 19.67 7.31 -3.03
N ARG A 43 19.38 8.29 -2.17
CA ARG A 43 20.35 9.17 -1.52
C ARG A 43 20.27 8.96 -0.01
N THR A 44 21.34 9.29 0.70
CA THR A 44 21.41 9.24 2.17
C THR A 44 22.05 10.51 2.72
N ALA A 45 21.92 10.76 4.02
CA ALA A 45 22.60 11.85 4.72
C ALA A 45 24.13 11.83 4.51
N SER A 46 24.75 10.64 4.51
CA SER A 46 26.18 10.46 4.31
C SER A 46 26.63 10.63 2.85
N SER A 47 25.69 10.68 1.91
CA SER A 47 25.95 10.74 0.46
C SER A 47 24.83 11.49 -0.26
N PRO A 48 24.61 12.79 0.05
CA PRO A 48 23.43 13.53 -0.37
C PRO A 48 23.40 13.88 -1.86
N SER A 49 24.54 13.82 -2.54
CA SER A 49 24.68 14.07 -3.99
C SER A 49 24.95 12.81 -4.81
N LYS A 50 25.17 11.66 -4.16
CA LYS A 50 25.47 10.40 -4.83
C LYS A 50 24.23 9.52 -4.85
N HIS A 51 23.84 9.12 -6.06
CA HIS A 51 22.78 8.16 -6.29
C HIS A 51 23.35 6.73 -6.14
N LEU A 52 22.86 6.01 -5.15
CA LEU A 52 23.23 4.61 -4.86
C LEU A 52 22.15 3.67 -5.42
N PRO A 53 22.52 2.50 -5.98
CA PRO A 53 21.54 1.58 -6.56
C PRO A 53 20.66 0.98 -5.46
N LEU A 54 19.35 0.90 -5.73
CA LEU A 54 18.41 0.24 -4.83
C LEU A 54 18.56 -1.30 -4.88
N PRO A 55 18.46 -1.99 -3.74
CA PRO A 55 18.39 -3.44 -3.70
C PRO A 55 17.01 -3.93 -4.17
N SER A 56 16.86 -5.24 -4.35
CA SER A 56 15.57 -5.88 -4.64
C SER A 56 14.97 -6.51 -3.40
N VAL A 57 13.63 -6.51 -3.30
CA VAL A 57 12.91 -7.32 -2.30
C VAL A 57 13.15 -8.82 -2.48
N HIS A 58 13.62 -9.25 -3.66
CA HIS A 58 14.01 -10.63 -3.94
C HIS A 58 15.41 -10.99 -3.42
N ASP A 59 16.22 -10.00 -3.03
CA ASP A 59 17.47 -10.25 -2.31
C ASP A 59 17.18 -10.73 -0.88
N ALA A 60 18.17 -11.40 -0.28
CA ALA A 60 18.11 -11.79 1.12
C ALA A 60 17.95 -10.55 2.01
N GLY A 61 17.06 -10.63 3.01
CA GLY A 61 16.88 -9.53 3.96
C GLY A 61 18.15 -9.26 4.76
N SER A 62 18.53 -7.99 4.91
CA SER A 62 19.75 -7.57 5.60
C SER A 62 19.50 -6.79 6.89
N VAL A 63 18.24 -6.45 7.19
CA VAL A 63 17.80 -5.82 8.45
C VAL A 63 16.49 -6.48 8.92
N ASP A 64 16.10 -6.27 10.17
CA ASP A 64 14.87 -6.87 10.71
C ASP A 64 13.61 -6.17 10.17
N LEU A 65 13.67 -4.84 10.00
CA LEU A 65 12.54 -4.01 9.59
C LEU A 65 12.92 -2.99 8.50
N SER A 66 12.10 -2.89 7.47
CA SER A 66 12.03 -1.70 6.61
C SER A 66 10.76 -0.91 6.92
N VAL A 67 10.91 0.39 7.14
CA VAL A 67 9.78 1.32 7.26
C VAL A 67 9.68 2.12 5.97
N ILE A 68 8.61 1.92 5.21
CA ILE A 68 8.36 2.55 3.92
C ILE A 68 7.39 3.72 4.15
N ILE A 69 7.86 4.93 3.85
CA ILE A 69 7.11 6.18 4.02
C ILE A 69 6.88 6.80 2.62
N PRO A 70 5.72 6.59 1.98
CA PRO A 70 5.37 7.31 0.76
C PRO A 70 5.09 8.78 1.10
N ALA A 71 5.69 9.72 0.37
CA ALA A 71 5.55 11.14 0.62
C ALA A 71 5.22 11.91 -0.66
N TYR A 72 4.21 12.78 -0.59
CA TYR A 72 3.90 13.74 -1.66
C TYR A 72 3.49 15.09 -1.08
N ASN A 73 4.36 16.09 -1.24
CA ASN A 73 4.22 17.42 -0.67
C ASN A 73 3.96 17.40 0.86
N GLU A 74 4.91 16.80 1.58
CA GLU A 74 4.85 16.46 3.01
C GLU A 74 5.80 17.27 3.89
N THR A 75 6.33 18.39 3.40
CA THR A 75 7.29 19.21 4.17
C THR A 75 6.81 19.62 5.56
N ALA A 76 5.50 19.82 5.74
CA ALA A 76 4.91 20.18 7.03
C ALA A 76 4.77 19.00 8.01
N ARG A 77 4.63 17.76 7.51
CA ARG A 77 4.29 16.58 8.33
C ARG A 77 5.46 15.64 8.56
N LEU A 78 6.43 15.60 7.63
CA LEU A 78 7.63 14.77 7.77
C LEU A 78 8.43 14.97 9.06
N PRO A 79 8.61 16.19 9.62
CA PRO A 79 9.40 16.35 10.84
C PRO A 79 8.86 15.57 12.05
N GLU A 80 7.54 15.60 12.27
CA GLU A 80 6.89 14.84 13.35
C GLU A 80 6.90 13.34 13.07
N MET A 81 6.67 12.95 11.82
CA MET A 81 6.76 11.55 11.40
C MET A 81 8.17 10.97 11.63
N PHE A 82 9.22 11.72 11.30
CA PHE A 82 10.61 11.32 11.54
C PHE A 82 10.92 11.19 13.02
N SER A 83 10.57 12.20 13.83
CA SER A 83 10.92 12.20 15.25
C SER A 83 10.26 11.05 16.00
N THR A 84 8.96 10.81 15.78
CA THR A 84 8.20 9.72 16.40
C THR A 84 8.70 8.34 15.96
N THR A 85 8.91 8.16 14.65
CA THR A 85 9.39 6.90 14.07
C THR A 85 10.78 6.54 14.58
N LEU A 86 11.74 7.46 14.44
CA LEU A 86 13.13 7.18 14.79
C LEU A 86 13.31 7.04 16.31
N ALA A 87 12.59 7.81 17.13
CA ALA A 87 12.59 7.63 18.58
C ALA A 87 12.12 6.22 18.98
N HIS A 88 11.03 5.72 18.38
CA HIS A 88 10.56 4.36 18.64
C HIS A 88 11.58 3.32 18.17
N LEU A 89 12.04 3.41 16.93
CA LEU A 89 12.98 2.42 16.36
C LEU A 89 14.27 2.33 17.17
N GLU A 90 14.84 3.46 17.62
CA GLU A 90 16.00 3.47 18.49
C GLU A 90 15.73 2.83 19.86
N SER A 91 14.54 3.02 20.43
CA SER A 91 14.15 2.37 21.69
C SER A 91 14.01 0.84 21.59
N THR A 92 13.86 0.32 20.37
CA THR A 92 13.66 -1.11 20.09
C THR A 92 14.93 -1.89 19.74
N ARG A 93 16.10 -1.26 19.82
CA ARG A 93 17.40 -1.93 19.63
C ARG A 93 17.52 -3.15 20.58
N PRO A 94 18.17 -4.24 20.14
CA PRO A 94 19.08 -4.34 18.99
C PRO A 94 18.41 -4.66 17.63
N ARG A 95 17.07 -4.57 17.50
CA ARG A 95 16.42 -4.72 16.19
C ARG A 95 17.00 -3.74 15.18
N SER A 96 17.55 -4.28 14.10
CA SER A 96 18.09 -3.52 12.98
C SER A 96 16.96 -3.03 12.09
N TYR A 97 17.10 -1.83 11.55
CA TYR A 97 16.05 -1.24 10.73
C TYR A 97 16.61 -0.35 9.63
N GLU A 98 15.75 -0.03 8.69
CA GLU A 98 15.91 1.09 7.77
C GLU A 98 14.62 1.88 7.64
N VAL A 99 14.74 3.15 7.28
CA VAL A 99 13.62 4.01 6.86
C VAL A 99 13.82 4.38 5.41
N LEU A 100 12.87 4.01 4.57
CA LEU A 100 12.85 4.32 3.14
C LEU A 100 11.74 5.34 2.87
N VAL A 101 12.14 6.60 2.72
CA VAL A 101 11.24 7.67 2.27
C VAL A 101 11.17 7.62 0.76
N VAL A 102 9.97 7.45 0.22
CA VAL A 102 9.72 7.44 -1.23
C VAL A 102 8.96 8.71 -1.58
N ASP A 103 9.69 9.70 -2.09
CA ASP A 103 9.12 10.95 -2.59
C ASP A 103 8.47 10.71 -3.96
N ASP A 104 7.14 10.84 -4.02
CA ASP A 104 6.29 10.61 -5.20
C ASP A 104 6.29 11.85 -6.13
N GLY A 105 7.47 12.35 -6.46
CA GLY A 105 7.66 13.52 -7.33
C GLY A 105 7.13 14.83 -6.74
N SER A 106 7.44 15.13 -5.48
CA SER A 106 7.02 16.38 -4.82
C SER A 106 7.61 17.63 -5.46
N SER A 107 6.89 18.75 -5.32
CA SER A 107 7.30 20.08 -5.80
C SER A 107 7.64 21.04 -4.66
N ASP A 108 7.50 20.63 -3.40
CA ASP A 108 7.68 21.48 -2.21
C ASP A 108 9.02 21.30 -1.51
N GLY A 109 9.92 20.45 -2.02
CA GLY A 109 11.21 20.13 -1.40
C GLY A 109 11.17 18.99 -0.38
N THR A 110 10.11 18.17 -0.37
CA THR A 110 9.95 16.98 0.50
C THR A 110 11.21 16.09 0.56
N ALA A 111 11.79 15.70 -0.58
CA ALA A 111 12.99 14.86 -0.59
C ALA A 111 14.21 15.51 0.08
N ASP A 112 14.44 16.81 -0.17
CA ASP A 112 15.58 17.53 0.41
C ASP A 112 15.39 17.74 1.91
N LEU A 113 14.15 17.97 2.35
CA LEU A 113 13.82 17.99 3.78
C LEU A 113 14.07 16.63 4.43
N ALA A 114 13.64 15.52 3.81
CA ALA A 114 13.87 14.18 4.34
C ALA A 114 15.37 13.87 4.51
N LEU A 115 16.19 14.27 3.52
CA LEU A 115 17.66 14.17 3.63
C LEU A 115 18.20 15.04 4.75
N LYS A 116 17.72 16.28 4.88
CA LYS A 116 18.15 17.17 5.96
C LYS A 116 17.81 16.61 7.34
N LEU A 117 16.58 16.12 7.53
CA LEU A 117 16.13 15.50 8.78
C LEU A 117 16.98 14.27 9.12
N SER A 118 17.38 13.47 8.13
CA SER A 118 18.24 12.31 8.38
C SER A 118 19.62 12.65 8.96
N LEU A 119 20.12 13.88 8.76
CA LEU A 119 21.37 14.34 9.39
C LEU A 119 21.25 14.52 10.90
N GLU A 120 20.03 14.74 11.41
CA GLU A 120 19.76 14.86 12.85
C GLU A 120 19.81 13.50 13.56
N TYR A 121 19.75 12.39 12.79
CA TYR A 121 19.73 11.02 13.28
C TYR A 121 20.84 10.18 12.62
N PRO A 122 22.13 10.49 12.83
CA PRO A 122 23.25 9.86 12.10
C PRO A 122 23.44 8.36 12.40
N ALA A 123 22.81 7.86 13.46
CA ALA A 123 22.83 6.43 13.82
C ALA A 123 21.74 5.61 13.11
N SER A 124 20.83 6.27 12.37
CA SER A 124 19.69 5.66 11.69
C SER A 124 19.98 5.48 10.20
N ASP A 125 19.59 4.34 9.63
CA ASP A 125 19.69 4.08 8.19
C ASP A 125 18.47 4.66 7.47
N VAL A 126 18.58 5.92 7.05
CA VAL A 126 17.53 6.61 6.27
C VAL A 126 17.96 6.73 4.81
N ARG A 127 17.10 6.22 3.92
CA ARG A 127 17.25 6.25 2.47
C ARG A 127 16.12 7.07 1.86
N VAL A 128 16.46 7.96 0.95
CA VAL A 128 15.49 8.82 0.25
C VAL A 128 15.51 8.49 -1.24
N VAL A 129 14.37 8.05 -1.75
CA VAL A 129 14.11 7.76 -3.16
C VAL A 129 13.22 8.86 -3.72
N VAL A 130 13.45 9.26 -4.97
CA VAL A 130 12.66 10.28 -5.66
C VAL A 130 12.14 9.70 -6.96
N LEU A 131 10.82 9.65 -7.10
CA LEU A 131 10.14 9.30 -8.35
C LEU A 131 10.11 10.52 -9.27
N GLU A 132 10.15 10.30 -10.59
CA GLU A 132 10.24 11.42 -11.55
C GLU A 132 8.97 12.29 -11.58
N HIS A 133 7.83 11.69 -11.26
CA HIS A 133 6.52 12.32 -11.26
C HIS A 133 5.63 11.65 -10.21
N ASN A 134 4.53 12.31 -9.87
CA ASN A 134 3.51 11.71 -9.02
C ASN A 134 2.83 10.55 -9.75
N VAL A 135 3.10 9.35 -9.26
CA VAL A 135 2.47 8.09 -9.70
C VAL A 135 1.24 7.79 -8.84
N GLY A 136 1.23 8.29 -7.60
CA GLY A 136 0.20 8.08 -6.60
C GLY A 136 0.72 7.23 -5.44
N LYS A 137 0.05 7.35 -4.29
CA LYS A 137 0.43 6.69 -3.03
C LYS A 137 0.72 5.19 -3.19
N GLY A 138 -0.14 4.46 -3.89
CA GLY A 138 0.04 3.03 -4.13
C GLY A 138 1.29 2.73 -4.97
N GLY A 139 1.62 3.59 -5.93
CA GLY A 139 2.83 3.50 -6.74
C GLY A 139 4.09 3.73 -5.90
N ALA A 140 4.10 4.79 -5.08
CA ALA A 140 5.21 5.08 -4.17
C ALA A 140 5.43 3.97 -3.13
N VAL A 141 4.35 3.45 -2.53
CA VAL A 141 4.42 2.29 -1.62
C VAL A 141 4.99 1.08 -2.34
N ARG A 142 4.47 0.76 -3.53
CA ARG A 142 4.94 -0.37 -4.33
C ARG A 142 6.44 -0.27 -4.58
N HIS A 143 6.89 0.90 -5.02
CA HIS A 143 8.31 1.16 -5.27
C HIS A 143 9.15 0.91 -4.01
N GLY A 144 8.76 1.50 -2.87
CA GLY A 144 9.47 1.28 -1.61
C GLY A 144 9.50 -0.18 -1.17
N MET A 145 8.38 -0.88 -1.30
CA MET A 145 8.26 -2.29 -0.93
C MET A 145 9.10 -3.22 -1.80
N LEU A 146 9.21 -2.93 -3.10
CA LEU A 146 10.05 -3.70 -4.03
C LEU A 146 11.56 -3.47 -3.83
N HIS A 147 11.95 -2.42 -3.09
CA HIS A 147 13.34 -2.02 -2.86
C HIS A 147 13.77 -1.98 -1.37
N ALA A 148 12.95 -2.58 -0.51
CA ALA A 148 13.19 -2.72 0.92
C ALA A 148 14.11 -3.91 1.24
N ARG A 149 14.88 -3.80 2.32
CA ARG A 149 15.88 -4.79 2.80
C ARG A 149 15.46 -5.57 4.06
N GLY A 150 14.34 -5.22 4.68
CA GLY A 150 13.87 -5.78 5.95
C GLY A 150 13.27 -7.17 5.82
N ALA A 151 13.46 -8.03 6.82
CA ALA A 151 12.71 -9.28 6.95
C ALA A 151 11.19 -9.01 7.10
N ARG A 152 10.84 -7.88 7.73
CA ARG A 152 9.50 -7.31 7.78
C ARG A 152 9.48 -5.94 7.13
N LEU A 153 8.39 -5.61 6.46
CA LEU A 153 8.22 -4.37 5.72
C LEU A 153 6.95 -3.67 6.21
N LEU A 154 7.11 -2.54 6.87
CA LEU A 154 6.03 -1.71 7.35
C LEU A 154 5.77 -0.60 6.34
N MET A 155 4.55 -0.52 5.82
CA MET A 155 4.06 0.73 5.23
C MET A 155 3.48 1.59 6.35
N VAL A 156 3.75 2.90 6.30
CA VAL A 156 3.18 3.90 7.20
C VAL A 156 2.96 5.22 6.47
N ASP A 157 1.85 5.91 6.73
CA ASP A 157 1.56 7.21 6.13
C ASP A 157 2.51 8.29 6.65
N ALA A 158 2.92 9.22 5.78
CA ALA A 158 3.84 10.30 6.12
C ALA A 158 3.25 11.37 7.05
N ASP A 159 1.96 11.28 7.37
CA ASP A 159 1.24 12.29 8.15
C ASP A 159 1.43 12.17 9.66
N GLY A 160 2.06 11.09 10.14
CA GLY A 160 2.27 10.85 11.57
C GLY A 160 1.01 10.42 12.32
N ALA A 161 -0.11 10.18 11.64
CA ALA A 161 -1.40 9.96 12.29
C ALA A 161 -1.48 8.65 13.09
N SER A 162 -0.71 7.63 12.67
CA SER A 162 -0.67 6.34 13.37
C SER A 162 0.40 6.37 14.45
N ARG A 163 0.05 5.90 15.66
CA ARG A 163 1.01 5.82 16.76
C ARG A 163 2.05 4.74 16.46
N PHE A 164 3.32 5.13 16.35
CA PHE A 164 4.37 4.23 15.87
C PHE A 164 4.66 3.08 16.84
N GLU A 165 4.44 3.28 18.14
CA GLU A 165 4.61 2.24 19.16
C GLU A 165 3.68 1.03 18.97
N ASP A 166 2.56 1.20 18.26
CA ASP A 166 1.66 0.10 17.92
C ASP A 166 2.27 -0.86 16.89
N LEU A 167 3.43 -0.54 16.31
CA LEU A 167 4.25 -1.48 15.57
C LEU A 167 4.47 -2.77 16.37
N GLU A 168 4.60 -2.69 17.69
CA GLU A 168 4.81 -3.87 18.55
C GLU A 168 3.59 -4.80 18.56
N LEU A 169 2.38 -4.24 18.43
CA LEU A 169 1.16 -5.04 18.31
C LEU A 169 1.11 -5.77 16.97
N LEU A 170 1.48 -5.06 15.88
CA LEU A 170 1.58 -5.65 14.54
C LEU A 170 2.67 -6.74 14.49
N TRP A 171 3.81 -6.48 15.12
CA TRP A 171 4.94 -7.40 15.21
C TRP A 171 4.56 -8.70 15.91
N LYS A 172 3.93 -8.59 17.09
CA LYS A 172 3.46 -9.75 17.85
C LYS A 172 2.40 -10.56 17.10
N ALA A 173 1.48 -9.89 16.42
CA ALA A 173 0.49 -10.57 15.58
C ALA A 173 1.16 -11.31 14.42
N MET A 174 2.18 -10.73 13.80
CA MET A 174 2.95 -11.36 12.73
C MET A 174 3.72 -12.59 13.22
N ASP A 175 4.33 -12.53 14.42
CA ASP A 175 4.98 -13.69 15.04
C ASP A 175 4.01 -14.88 15.19
N GLY A 176 2.76 -14.59 15.57
CA GLY A 176 1.72 -15.62 15.67
C GLY A 176 1.29 -16.23 14.33
N LEU A 177 1.41 -15.48 13.24
CA LEU A 177 1.11 -15.96 11.88
C LEU A 177 2.29 -16.68 11.23
N MET A 178 3.52 -16.42 11.69
CA MET A 178 4.78 -16.92 11.13
C MET A 178 5.60 -17.68 12.17
N PRO A 179 5.12 -18.84 12.68
CA PRO A 179 5.81 -19.57 13.74
C PRO A 179 7.21 -20.08 13.35
N LYS A 180 7.52 -20.20 12.05
CA LYS A 180 8.86 -20.55 11.55
C LYS A 180 9.68 -19.34 11.13
N GLY A 181 9.05 -18.17 11.01
CA GLY A 181 9.70 -16.89 10.74
C GLY A 181 9.91 -16.55 9.26
N ASP A 182 9.65 -17.48 8.34
CA ASP A 182 9.82 -17.31 6.89
C ASP A 182 8.51 -17.44 6.09
N GLU A 183 7.38 -17.63 6.78
CA GLU A 183 6.07 -17.73 6.15
C GLU A 183 5.57 -16.38 5.60
N ALA A 184 4.63 -16.44 4.65
CA ALA A 184 3.98 -15.24 4.16
C ALA A 184 2.84 -14.84 5.09
N ALA A 185 2.85 -13.61 5.60
CA ALA A 185 1.78 -13.04 6.40
C ALA A 185 1.64 -11.53 6.16
N VAL A 186 0.44 -11.02 6.43
CA VAL A 186 0.09 -9.59 6.43
C VAL A 186 -0.60 -9.24 7.74
N VAL A 187 -0.24 -8.10 8.33
CA VAL A 187 -0.93 -7.56 9.50
C VAL A 187 -1.36 -6.13 9.22
N VAL A 188 -2.64 -5.85 9.45
CA VAL A 188 -3.27 -4.57 9.18
C VAL A 188 -3.60 -3.87 10.51
N GLY A 189 -3.08 -2.66 10.71
CA GLY A 189 -3.55 -1.77 11.76
C GLY A 189 -5.00 -1.36 11.49
N SER A 190 -5.81 -1.18 12.53
CA SER A 190 -7.24 -0.93 12.38
C SER A 190 -7.75 0.15 13.32
N ARG A 191 -8.37 1.16 12.70
CA ARG A 191 -9.06 2.28 13.35
C ARG A 191 -10.54 1.97 13.57
N ALA A 192 -11.02 0.77 13.22
CA ALA A 192 -12.44 0.43 13.24
C ALA A 192 -13.10 0.62 14.62
N HIS A 193 -12.32 0.49 15.71
CA HIS A 193 -12.79 0.72 17.07
C HIS A 193 -13.00 2.22 17.40
N LEU A 194 -12.30 3.12 16.71
CA LEU A 194 -12.39 4.58 16.89
C LEU A 194 -13.64 5.18 16.22
N VAL A 195 -14.30 4.45 15.33
CA VAL A 195 -15.52 4.87 14.60
C VAL A 195 -16.67 5.25 15.55
N LYS A 196 -16.65 4.77 16.79
CA LYS A 196 -17.67 5.03 17.82
C LYS A 196 -17.39 6.26 18.70
N THR A 197 -16.28 6.96 18.50
CA THR A 197 -15.91 8.13 19.32
C THR A 197 -16.60 9.41 18.84
N GLU A 198 -16.80 10.39 19.74
CA GLU A 198 -17.42 11.69 19.41
C GLU A 198 -16.70 12.44 18.28
N ALA A 199 -15.40 12.18 18.09
CA ALA A 199 -14.60 12.71 16.98
C ALA A 199 -15.16 12.31 15.60
N VAL A 200 -15.78 11.13 15.48
CA VAL A 200 -16.38 10.64 14.23
C VAL A 200 -17.81 11.16 14.04
N VAL A 201 -18.54 11.43 15.13
CA VAL A 201 -19.90 11.98 15.11
C VAL A 201 -19.94 13.40 14.51
N LYS A 202 -18.81 14.14 14.56
CA LYS A 202 -18.66 15.46 13.94
C LYS A 202 -18.40 15.43 12.42
N ARG A 203 -18.26 14.24 11.79
CA ARG A 203 -18.03 14.15 10.34
C ARG A 203 -19.29 14.53 9.55
N SER A 204 -19.08 15.18 8.40
CA SER A 204 -20.16 15.47 7.44
C SER A 204 -20.95 14.21 7.11
N VAL A 205 -22.28 14.32 7.06
CA VAL A 205 -23.22 13.24 6.66
C VAL A 205 -22.75 12.53 5.38
N LEU A 206 -22.18 13.28 4.43
CA LEU A 206 -21.62 12.75 3.19
C LEU A 206 -20.52 11.71 3.44
N ARG A 207 -19.59 11.95 4.38
CA ARG A 207 -18.50 11.01 4.70
C ARG A 207 -19.05 9.72 5.29
N ASN A 208 -20.10 9.78 6.10
CA ASN A 208 -20.74 8.59 6.65
C ASN A 208 -21.43 7.77 5.56
N ILE A 209 -22.15 8.41 4.64
CA ILE A 209 -22.78 7.73 3.50
C ILE A 209 -21.71 7.04 2.64
N LEU A 210 -20.64 7.75 2.30
CA LEU A 210 -19.54 7.20 1.50
C LEU A 210 -18.85 6.02 2.21
N MET A 211 -18.64 6.11 3.53
CA MET A 211 -18.07 5.03 4.34
C MET A 211 -18.95 3.76 4.30
N TYR A 212 -20.26 3.88 4.54
CA TYR A 212 -21.17 2.73 4.48
C TYR A 212 -21.28 2.14 3.07
N GLY A 213 -21.28 3.00 2.04
CA GLY A 213 -21.23 2.59 0.64
C GLY A 213 -19.98 1.75 0.35
N LEU A 214 -18.80 2.26 0.75
CA LEU A 214 -17.54 1.55 0.58
C LEU A 214 -17.55 0.20 1.31
N HIS A 215 -17.95 0.14 2.59
CA HIS A 215 -18.06 -1.12 3.33
C HIS A 215 -19.01 -2.13 2.68
N THR A 216 -20.03 -1.67 1.96
CA THR A 216 -20.92 -2.54 1.20
C THR A 216 -20.21 -3.11 -0.03
N ILE A 217 -19.47 -2.27 -0.76
CA ILE A 217 -18.67 -2.69 -1.92
C ILE A 217 -17.57 -3.68 -1.49
N LEU A 218 -16.86 -3.42 -0.39
CA LEU A 218 -15.79 -4.30 0.11
C LEU A 218 -16.29 -5.72 0.44
N ARG A 219 -17.55 -5.85 0.89
CA ARG A 219 -18.20 -7.16 1.08
C ARG A 219 -18.38 -7.90 -0.24
N VAL A 220 -18.80 -7.21 -1.31
CA VAL A 220 -18.98 -7.78 -2.66
C VAL A 220 -17.63 -8.16 -3.30
N VAL A 221 -16.61 -7.33 -3.10
CA VAL A 221 -15.26 -7.54 -3.65
C VAL A 221 -14.54 -8.71 -2.96
N GLY A 222 -14.92 -9.03 -1.71
CA GLY A 222 -14.50 -10.24 -1.00
C GLY A 222 -13.52 -10.02 0.15
N VAL A 223 -13.32 -8.78 0.59
CA VAL A 223 -12.47 -8.40 1.74
C VAL A 223 -13.26 -7.86 2.93
N GLY A 224 -14.60 -7.92 2.91
CA GLY A 224 -15.45 -7.34 3.95
C GLY A 224 -15.33 -7.93 5.36
N HIS A 225 -14.47 -8.93 5.59
CA HIS A 225 -14.13 -9.44 6.92
C HIS A 225 -13.02 -8.60 7.60
N ILE A 226 -12.27 -7.81 6.83
CA ILE A 226 -11.29 -6.84 7.32
C ILE A 226 -12.03 -5.51 7.50
N ARG A 227 -12.05 -4.98 8.73
CA ARG A 227 -12.89 -3.82 9.05
C ARG A 227 -12.26 -2.50 8.61
N ASP A 228 -10.93 -2.42 8.60
CA ASP A 228 -10.20 -1.23 8.13
C ASP A 228 -9.18 -1.60 7.04
N THR A 229 -9.66 -1.74 5.80
CA THR A 229 -8.80 -2.10 4.67
C THR A 229 -7.82 -0.98 4.28
N GLN A 230 -8.13 0.28 4.60
CA GLN A 230 -7.41 1.47 4.11
C GLN A 230 -6.55 2.14 5.19
N CYS A 231 -6.27 1.46 6.30
CA CYS A 231 -5.28 1.96 7.25
C CYS A 231 -3.90 1.95 6.61
N GLY A 232 -3.19 3.08 6.62
CA GLY A 232 -1.85 3.21 6.09
C GLY A 232 -0.77 2.50 6.90
N PHE A 233 -1.10 1.91 8.05
CA PHE A 233 -0.17 1.20 8.94
C PHE A 233 -0.31 -0.32 8.76
N LYS A 234 0.53 -0.91 7.90
CA LYS A 234 0.45 -2.33 7.55
C LYS A 234 1.83 -2.98 7.50
N LEU A 235 1.96 -4.11 8.18
CA LEU A 235 3.19 -4.90 8.23
C LEU A 235 3.07 -6.12 7.31
N PHE A 236 4.06 -6.29 6.44
CA PHE A 236 4.18 -7.41 5.53
C PHE A 236 5.43 -8.21 5.86
N SER A 237 5.32 -9.53 5.87
CA SER A 237 6.50 -10.38 5.77
C SER A 237 7.20 -10.14 4.42
N ARG A 238 8.53 -10.30 4.35
CA ARG A 238 9.27 -10.26 3.08
C ARG A 238 8.67 -11.19 2.03
N ARG A 239 8.30 -12.42 2.41
CA ARG A 239 7.70 -13.40 1.50
C ARG A 239 6.34 -12.94 0.93
N ALA A 240 5.51 -12.31 1.77
CA ALA A 240 4.27 -11.72 1.29
C ALA A 240 4.56 -10.56 0.32
N ALA A 241 5.50 -9.68 0.67
CA ALA A 241 5.86 -8.54 -0.16
C ALA A 241 6.38 -8.96 -1.55
N GLN A 242 7.25 -9.99 -1.60
CA GLN A 242 7.79 -10.58 -2.84
C GLN A 242 6.71 -11.14 -3.78
N SER A 243 5.52 -11.48 -3.28
CA SER A 243 4.44 -12.05 -4.09
C SER A 243 3.35 -11.03 -4.42
N ILE A 244 3.04 -10.14 -3.48
CA ILE A 244 1.93 -9.20 -3.59
C ILE A 244 2.32 -7.97 -4.44
N PHE A 245 3.42 -7.29 -4.12
CA PHE A 245 3.75 -6.00 -4.76
C PHE A 245 4.12 -6.11 -6.25
N PRO A 246 4.77 -7.19 -6.73
CA PRO A 246 4.95 -7.38 -8.17
C PRO A 246 3.63 -7.51 -8.94
N ALA A 247 2.58 -8.02 -8.30
CA ALA A 247 1.25 -8.22 -8.87
C ALA A 247 0.26 -7.07 -8.61
N GLN A 248 0.72 -5.97 -8.00
CA GLN A 248 -0.09 -4.77 -7.79
C GLN A 248 -0.20 -3.97 -9.10
N HIS A 249 -1.42 -3.54 -9.43
CA HIS A 249 -1.74 -2.73 -10.61
C HIS A 249 -2.19 -1.31 -10.26
N LEU A 250 -2.85 -1.12 -9.11
CA LEU A 250 -3.39 0.18 -8.72
C LEU A 250 -2.31 1.04 -8.04
N ALA A 251 -2.07 2.24 -8.56
CA ALA A 251 -1.21 3.25 -7.93
C ALA A 251 -1.98 4.25 -7.06
N THR A 252 -3.31 4.23 -7.11
CA THR A 252 -4.21 5.23 -6.51
C THR A 252 -4.66 4.83 -5.10
N TRP A 253 -5.57 5.60 -4.50
CA TRP A 253 -6.02 5.48 -3.11
C TRP A 253 -6.53 4.12 -2.64
N ILE A 254 -7.03 3.26 -3.55
CA ILE A 254 -7.63 1.97 -3.17
C ILE A 254 -6.71 0.76 -3.37
N PHE A 255 -5.42 1.01 -3.65
CA PHE A 255 -4.41 -0.04 -3.81
C PHE A 255 -4.37 -1.00 -2.61
N ASP A 256 -4.60 -0.51 -1.39
CA ASP A 256 -4.65 -1.33 -0.18
C ASP A 256 -5.64 -2.50 -0.28
N VAL A 257 -6.79 -2.28 -0.92
CA VAL A 257 -7.80 -3.34 -1.13
C VAL A 257 -7.29 -4.39 -2.12
N GLU A 258 -6.56 -3.96 -3.16
CA GLU A 258 -5.88 -4.87 -4.08
C GLU A 258 -4.86 -5.74 -3.32
N LEU A 259 -4.01 -5.15 -2.47
CA LEU A 259 -3.03 -5.91 -1.68
C LEU A 259 -3.69 -7.01 -0.84
N LEU A 260 -4.82 -6.71 -0.21
CA LEU A 260 -5.56 -7.65 0.62
C LEU A 260 -6.28 -8.74 -0.20
N LEU A 261 -6.75 -8.40 -1.41
CA LEU A 261 -7.29 -9.39 -2.34
C LEU A 261 -6.21 -10.33 -2.87
N LEU A 262 -5.03 -9.80 -3.20
CA LEU A 262 -3.88 -10.58 -3.64
C LEU A 262 -3.41 -11.52 -2.52
N ALA A 263 -3.30 -11.03 -1.29
CA ALA A 263 -3.00 -11.86 -0.11
C ALA A 263 -4.03 -12.99 0.04
N LYS A 264 -5.32 -12.69 -0.11
CA LYS A 264 -6.39 -13.69 -0.07
C LYS A 264 -6.29 -14.72 -1.19
N GLN A 265 -6.03 -14.29 -2.43
CA GLN A 265 -5.86 -15.20 -3.58
C GLN A 265 -4.65 -16.12 -3.42
N LEU A 266 -3.58 -15.62 -2.78
CA LEU A 266 -2.39 -16.38 -2.43
C LEU A 266 -2.56 -17.28 -1.19
N GLY A 267 -3.68 -17.17 -0.48
CA GLY A 267 -3.92 -17.91 0.75
C GLY A 267 -3.04 -17.46 1.93
N PHE A 268 -2.53 -16.23 1.89
CA PHE A 268 -1.70 -15.70 2.98
C PHE A 268 -2.60 -15.28 4.16
N PRO A 269 -2.26 -15.65 5.40
CA PRO A 269 -2.98 -15.19 6.57
C PRO A 269 -2.89 -13.67 6.72
N VAL A 270 -4.03 -13.07 7.07
CA VAL A 270 -4.15 -11.63 7.36
C VAL A 270 -4.71 -11.48 8.78
N ALA A 271 -3.99 -10.76 9.64
CA ALA A 271 -4.50 -10.35 10.94
C ALA A 271 -4.86 -8.87 10.94
N GLU A 272 -5.86 -8.50 11.75
CA GLU A 272 -6.27 -7.12 11.99
C GLU A 272 -6.02 -6.78 13.46
N VAL A 273 -5.29 -5.69 13.73
CA VAL A 273 -4.86 -5.26 15.06
C VAL A 273 -5.36 -3.85 15.34
N PRO A 274 -6.03 -3.59 16.47
CA PRO A 274 -6.43 -2.22 16.82
C PRO A 274 -5.20 -1.35 17.08
N ILE A 275 -5.16 -0.16 16.49
CA ILE A 275 -4.10 0.83 16.70
C ILE A 275 -4.67 2.19 17.09
N GLU A 276 -3.91 2.95 17.86
CA GLU A 276 -4.17 4.35 18.12
C GLU A 276 -3.90 5.19 16.86
N TRP A 277 -4.84 6.08 16.57
CA TRP A 277 -4.79 6.96 15.42
C TRP A 277 -5.41 8.30 15.79
N HIS A 278 -4.76 9.39 15.40
CA HIS A 278 -5.25 10.74 15.62
C HIS A 278 -5.46 11.48 14.30
N GLU A 279 -6.37 12.45 14.29
CA GLU A 279 -6.68 13.20 13.08
C GLU A 279 -5.62 14.27 12.81
N VAL A 280 -4.97 14.17 11.66
CA VAL A 280 -4.00 15.16 11.17
C VAL A 280 -4.65 16.00 10.07
N SER A 281 -4.57 17.32 10.21
CA SER A 281 -5.12 18.27 9.24
C SER A 281 -4.29 18.29 7.93
N GLY A 282 -4.87 18.80 6.84
CA GLY A 282 -4.16 18.93 5.56
C GLY A 282 -4.19 17.69 4.66
N SER A 283 -5.23 16.84 4.79
CA SER A 283 -5.44 15.69 3.89
C SER A 283 -5.42 16.12 2.42
N LYS A 284 -4.66 15.38 1.60
CA LYS A 284 -4.60 15.57 0.15
C LYS A 284 -5.76 14.90 -0.60
N LEU A 285 -6.64 14.20 0.12
CA LEU A 285 -7.78 13.48 -0.45
C LEU A 285 -8.94 14.44 -0.73
N HIS A 286 -9.28 14.59 -2.01
CA HIS A 286 -10.46 15.31 -2.46
C HIS A 286 -11.70 14.40 -2.41
N VAL A 287 -12.39 14.42 -1.27
CA VAL A 287 -13.47 13.49 -0.87
C VAL A 287 -14.36 13.02 -2.02
N PHE A 288 -14.93 13.91 -2.82
CA PHE A 288 -15.88 13.51 -3.88
C PHE A 288 -15.20 12.85 -5.08
N ALA A 289 -14.21 13.54 -5.67
CA ALA A 289 -13.51 13.07 -6.87
C ALA A 289 -12.78 11.75 -6.61
N ASP A 290 -12.09 11.65 -5.48
CA ASP A 290 -11.36 10.45 -5.11
C ASP A 290 -12.32 9.30 -4.76
N SER A 291 -13.50 9.57 -4.20
CA SER A 291 -14.50 8.51 -3.98
C SER A 291 -15.01 7.89 -5.27
N LEU A 292 -15.20 8.69 -6.32
CA LEU A 292 -15.58 8.18 -7.64
C LEU A 292 -14.43 7.38 -8.29
N GLN A 293 -13.20 7.87 -8.17
CA GLN A 293 -12.01 7.14 -8.64
C GLN A 293 -11.88 5.80 -7.92
N MET A 294 -11.98 5.78 -6.58
CA MET A 294 -11.91 4.55 -5.79
C MET A 294 -13.01 3.55 -6.19
N LEU A 295 -14.24 4.00 -6.41
CA LEU A 295 -15.33 3.13 -6.89
C LEU A 295 -14.99 2.51 -8.24
N ARG A 296 -14.56 3.33 -9.21
CA ARG A 296 -14.16 2.88 -10.54
C ARG A 296 -13.03 1.85 -10.45
N ASP A 297 -11.99 2.15 -9.69
CA ASP A 297 -10.80 1.31 -9.55
C ASP A 297 -11.15 -0.04 -8.89
N LEU A 298 -12.07 -0.06 -7.92
CA LEU A 298 -12.60 -1.30 -7.32
C LEU A 298 -13.36 -2.17 -8.33
N LEU A 299 -14.17 -1.56 -9.20
CA LEU A 299 -14.91 -2.30 -10.23
C LEU A 299 -13.96 -2.89 -11.27
N ILE A 300 -12.97 -2.12 -11.72
CA ILE A 300 -11.91 -2.57 -12.65
C ILE A 300 -11.12 -3.72 -12.02
N LEU A 301 -10.66 -3.54 -10.78
CA LEU A 301 -9.93 -4.55 -10.02
C LEU A 301 -10.73 -5.85 -9.94
N ARG A 302 -11.99 -5.77 -9.52
CA ARG A 302 -12.83 -6.97 -9.38
C ARG A 302 -13.08 -7.65 -10.72
N ALA A 303 -13.36 -6.90 -11.78
CA ALA A 303 -13.59 -7.46 -13.11
C ALA A 303 -12.33 -8.12 -13.69
N ASN A 304 -11.16 -7.48 -13.59
CA ASN A 304 -9.91 -8.05 -14.08
C ASN A 304 -9.50 -9.33 -13.34
N LEU A 305 -9.70 -9.38 -12.02
CA LEU A 305 -9.44 -10.60 -11.24
C LEU A 305 -10.44 -11.72 -11.58
N LEU A 306 -11.73 -11.41 -11.77
CA LEU A 306 -12.76 -12.40 -12.12
C LEU A 306 -12.56 -12.98 -13.53
N LEU A 307 -12.12 -12.15 -14.47
CA LEU A 307 -11.83 -12.57 -15.85
C LEU A 307 -10.44 -13.19 -16.01
N GLY A 308 -9.64 -13.26 -14.94
CA GLY A 308 -8.28 -13.80 -14.98
C GLY A 308 -7.29 -12.97 -15.80
N ARG A 309 -7.60 -11.70 -16.11
CA ARG A 309 -6.66 -10.78 -16.77
C ARG A 309 -5.52 -10.40 -15.84
N TRP A 310 -5.85 -10.18 -14.57
CA TRP A 310 -4.87 -9.96 -13.52
C TRP A 310 -4.75 -11.25 -12.72
N THR A 311 -3.52 -11.74 -12.61
CA THR A 311 -3.22 -13.00 -11.93
C THR A 311 -2.07 -12.80 -10.98
N VAL A 312 -2.11 -13.54 -9.88
CA VAL A 312 -1.02 -13.64 -8.94
C VAL A 312 -0.62 -15.09 -8.83
N ARG A 313 0.68 -15.37 -8.88
CA ARG A 313 1.20 -16.73 -8.78
C ARG A 313 1.70 -16.95 -7.36
N PRO A 314 1.41 -18.12 -6.76
CA PRO A 314 2.03 -18.47 -5.50
C PRO A 314 3.55 -18.45 -5.65
N PRO A 315 4.29 -18.02 -4.62
CA PRO A 315 5.75 -18.08 -4.65
C PRO A 315 6.16 -19.51 -4.95
N THR A 316 7.00 -19.69 -5.97
CA THR A 316 7.58 -21.00 -6.27
C THR A 316 8.20 -21.52 -4.98
N ALA A 317 7.80 -22.72 -4.55
CA ALA A 317 8.48 -23.37 -3.43
C ALA A 317 9.96 -23.37 -3.79
N SER A 318 10.79 -22.65 -3.02
CA SER A 318 12.22 -22.68 -3.29
C SER A 318 12.62 -24.16 -3.26
N SER A 319 13.18 -24.63 -4.36
CA SER A 319 13.95 -25.87 -4.33
C SER A 319 14.99 -25.63 -3.27
N ARG A 320 14.83 -26.27 -2.10
CA ARG A 320 15.86 -26.33 -1.08
C ARG A 320 17.13 -26.83 -1.79
N GLN A 321 18.10 -25.95 -1.97
CA GLN A 321 19.49 -26.33 -2.20
C GLN A 321 20.20 -26.16 -0.87
#